data_AF-A0A7S4I5I7-F1
#
_entry.id   AF-A0A7S4I5I7-F1
#
_cell.length_a   1.000
_cell.length_b   1.000
_cell.length_c   1.000
_cell.angle_alpha   90.00
_cell.angle_beta   90.00
_cell.angle_gamma   90.00
#
_symmetry.space_group_name_H-M   'P 1'
#
loop_
_entity.id
_entity.type
_entity.pdbx_description
1 polymer ?
#
loop_
_entity_poly.entity_id
_entity_poly.type
_entity_poly.pdbx_seq_one_letter_code
_entity_poly.pdbx_strand_id
1 'polypeptide(L)'
;IPGHPPPAAPPPPPPPAPPPPTPPAAPSPAASNAGLEVGLAVNRTAPGACAFGMRSLPLLPGFSLAEDAEVTTAIGMMGKTEPQAYALLAAFESFLAKVAKRWDMAQASCLSVEFLIAFGAELTPRLDVTARIRTSKLSAQELATLRAPPYAGFVDQGMLTMFQG
;
A
#
# COMPACT_ATOMS: atom_id res chain seq x y z
N ILE A 1 75.01 -20.73 -11.27
CA ILE A 1 74.07 -19.70 -10.76
C ILE A 1 72.67 -20.19 -11.09
N PRO A 2 71.80 -20.51 -10.11
CA PRO A 2 70.46 -21.02 -10.39
C PRO A 2 69.55 -19.88 -10.85
N GLY A 3 68.72 -20.15 -11.86
CA GLY A 3 67.79 -19.18 -12.46
C GLY A 3 66.61 -18.87 -11.53
N HIS A 4 66.35 -17.58 -11.34
CA HIS A 4 65.16 -17.09 -10.64
C HIS A 4 63.89 -17.36 -11.47
N PRO A 5 62.78 -17.83 -10.86
CA PRO A 5 61.50 -17.92 -11.54
C PRO A 5 60.91 -16.52 -11.83
N PRO A 6 60.13 -16.36 -12.91
CA PRO A 6 59.53 -15.09 -13.26
C PRO A 6 58.45 -14.66 -12.24
N PRO A 7 58.23 -13.34 -12.07
CA PRO A 7 57.25 -12.82 -11.12
C PRO A 7 55.82 -13.20 -11.52
N ALA A 8 55.02 -13.57 -10.53
CA ALA A 8 53.61 -13.90 -10.71
C ALA A 8 52.80 -12.70 -11.23
N ALA A 9 51.88 -12.97 -12.16
CA ALA A 9 50.99 -11.95 -12.71
C ALA A 9 50.06 -11.37 -11.63
N PRO A 10 49.77 -10.05 -11.69
CA PRO A 10 48.89 -9.41 -10.72
C PRO A 10 47.44 -9.93 -10.84
N PRO A 11 46.69 -9.99 -9.73
CA PRO A 11 45.30 -10.44 -9.73
C PRO A 11 44.41 -9.48 -10.52
N PRO A 12 43.32 -9.97 -11.13
CA PRO A 12 42.38 -9.14 -11.87
C PRO A 12 41.66 -8.15 -10.93
N PRO A 13 41.28 -6.96 -11.43
CA PRO A 13 40.55 -5.98 -10.64
C PRO A 13 39.17 -6.50 -10.22
N PRO A 14 38.66 -6.08 -9.06
CA PRO A 14 37.33 -6.45 -8.60
C PRO A 14 36.24 -5.89 -9.54
N PRO A 15 35.10 -6.60 -9.67
CA PRO A 15 33.99 -6.13 -10.48
C PRO A 15 33.42 -4.80 -9.93
N PRO A 16 32.90 -3.93 -10.81
CA PRO A 16 32.29 -2.67 -10.39
C PRO A 16 31.09 -2.91 -9.48
N ALA A 17 30.96 -2.08 -8.45
CA ALA A 17 29.85 -2.16 -7.51
C ALA A 17 28.50 -1.92 -8.22
N PRO A 18 27.43 -2.62 -7.82
CA PRO A 18 26.10 -2.37 -8.36
C PRO A 18 25.65 -0.94 -8.04
N PRO A 19 24.91 -0.28 -8.94
CA PRO A 19 24.39 1.06 -8.69
C PRO A 19 23.46 1.06 -7.46
N PRO A 20 23.40 2.17 -6.70
CA PRO A 20 22.50 2.29 -5.57
C PRO A 20 21.04 2.12 -6.02
N PRO A 21 20.18 1.50 -5.19
CA PRO A 21 18.76 1.36 -5.49
C PRO A 21 18.13 2.74 -5.68
N THR A 22 17.36 2.88 -6.75
CA THR A 22 16.60 4.10 -7.04
C THR A 22 15.64 4.39 -5.88
N PRO A 23 15.58 5.62 -5.35
CA PRO A 23 14.60 5.97 -4.32
C PRO A 23 13.17 5.74 -4.85
N PRO A 24 12.21 5.35 -3.99
CA PRO A 24 10.82 5.21 -4.37
C PRO A 24 10.34 6.50 -5.05
N ALA A 25 9.65 6.36 -6.18
CA ALA A 25 9.11 7.51 -6.91
C ALA A 25 8.25 8.37 -5.96
N ALA A 26 8.51 9.67 -5.93
CA ALA A 26 7.67 10.62 -5.21
C ALA A 26 6.21 10.49 -5.70
N PRO A 27 5.21 10.60 -4.80
CA PRO A 27 3.81 10.51 -5.19
C PRO A 27 3.50 11.53 -6.29
N SER A 28 2.94 11.06 -7.40
CA SER A 28 2.69 11.88 -8.58
C SER A 28 1.61 12.94 -8.28
N PRO A 29 1.82 14.23 -8.63
CA PRO A 29 0.83 15.30 -8.43
C PRO A 29 -0.48 15.06 -9.20
N ALA A 30 -0.49 14.15 -10.18
CA ALA A 30 -1.70 13.69 -10.84
C ALA A 30 -2.68 12.96 -9.90
N ALA A 31 -2.19 12.29 -8.85
CA ALA A 31 -3.04 11.66 -7.83
C ALA A 31 -3.73 12.70 -6.94
N SER A 32 -3.08 13.84 -6.67
CA SER A 32 -3.66 14.95 -5.89
C SER A 32 -4.75 15.72 -6.68
N ASN A 33 -4.67 15.75 -8.01
CA ASN A 33 -5.65 16.44 -8.86
C ASN A 33 -6.92 15.61 -9.20
N ALA A 34 -7.08 14.41 -8.65
CA ALA A 34 -8.21 13.53 -8.94
C ALA A 34 -9.55 13.96 -8.29
N GLY A 35 -9.58 15.08 -7.55
CA GLY A 35 -10.82 15.67 -7.02
C GLY A 35 -11.48 14.92 -5.86
N LEU A 36 -10.80 13.92 -5.29
CA LEU A 36 -11.26 13.14 -4.14
C LEU A 36 -10.36 13.42 -2.94
N GLU A 37 -10.39 14.66 -2.44
CA GLU A 37 -9.69 14.96 -1.19
C GLU A 37 -10.46 14.34 -0.02
N VAL A 38 -9.80 13.43 0.71
CA VAL A 38 -10.33 12.86 1.95
C VAL A 38 -10.00 13.80 3.11
N GLY A 39 -11.00 14.14 3.90
CA GLY A 39 -10.86 14.95 5.10
C GLY A 39 -11.13 14.13 6.36
N LEU A 40 -10.41 14.48 7.42
CA LEU A 40 -10.77 14.09 8.78
C LEU A 40 -11.73 15.13 9.34
N ALA A 41 -12.87 14.69 9.88
CA ALA A 41 -13.81 15.52 10.60
C ALA A 41 -13.79 15.13 12.07
N VAL A 42 -13.74 16.14 12.95
CA VAL A 42 -13.75 15.96 14.40
C VAL A 42 -15.06 16.49 14.96
N ASN A 43 -15.64 15.77 15.92
CA ASN A 43 -16.83 16.22 16.60
C ASN A 43 -16.46 17.23 17.69
N ARG A 44 -16.93 18.47 17.55
CA ARG A 44 -16.66 19.55 18.51
C ARG A 44 -17.53 19.47 19.77
N THR A 45 -18.60 18.68 19.72
CA THR A 45 -19.54 18.46 20.83
C THR A 45 -19.27 17.18 21.61
N ALA A 46 -18.49 16.24 21.06
CA ALA A 46 -18.12 14.98 21.67
C ALA A 46 -16.61 14.71 21.49
N PRO A 47 -15.77 15.01 22.51
CA PRO A 47 -14.33 14.82 22.43
C PRO A 47 -13.94 13.38 22.07
N GLY A 48 -13.00 13.23 21.13
CA GLY A 48 -12.48 11.92 20.69
C GLY A 48 -13.30 11.24 19.58
N ALA A 49 -14.50 11.73 19.23
CA ALA A 49 -15.23 11.23 18.08
C ALA A 49 -14.70 11.88 16.78
N CYS A 50 -14.40 11.05 15.79
CA CYS A 50 -13.92 11.47 14.48
C CYS A 50 -14.56 10.65 13.35
N ALA A 51 -14.51 11.19 12.13
CA ALA A 51 -15.02 10.56 10.94
C ALA A 51 -14.16 10.94 9.72
N PHE A 52 -14.01 10.02 8.78
CA PHE A 52 -13.41 10.32 7.48
C PHE A 52 -14.51 10.51 6.43
N GLY A 53 -14.28 11.42 5.50
CA GLY A 53 -15.23 11.72 4.42
C GLY A 53 -14.59 12.44 3.26
N MET A 54 -15.30 12.55 2.13
CA MET A 54 -14.87 13.42 1.04
C MET A 54 -15.04 14.87 1.48
N ARG A 55 -14.01 15.71 1.31
CA ARG A 55 -14.03 17.13 1.71
C ARG A 55 -15.13 17.94 1.00
N SER A 56 -15.60 17.45 -0.15
CA SER A 56 -16.69 18.06 -0.92
C SER A 56 -18.10 17.72 -0.40
N LEU A 57 -18.24 16.79 0.55
CA LEU A 57 -19.53 16.42 1.11
C LEU A 57 -19.86 17.22 2.38
N PRO A 58 -21.15 17.53 2.61
CA PRO A 58 -21.57 18.23 3.82
C PRO A 58 -21.25 17.40 5.07
N LEU A 59 -20.73 18.09 6.09
CA LEU A 59 -20.41 17.48 7.38
C LEU A 59 -21.68 17.22 8.19
N LEU A 60 -21.63 16.18 9.03
CA LEU A 60 -22.69 15.88 9.98
C LEU A 60 -22.78 16.99 11.05
N PRO A 61 -23.98 17.24 11.63
CA PRO A 61 -24.13 18.21 12.71
C PRO A 61 -23.15 17.93 13.86
N GLY A 62 -22.48 18.98 14.35
CA GLY A 62 -21.48 18.89 15.42
C GLY A 62 -20.08 18.49 14.95
N PHE A 63 -19.90 18.10 13.68
CA PHE A 63 -18.59 17.85 13.10
C PHE A 63 -18.06 19.07 12.33
N SER A 64 -16.77 19.31 12.47
CA SER A 64 -16.02 20.28 11.66
C SER A 64 -14.82 19.59 11.05
N LEU A 65 -14.32 20.10 9.92
CA LEU A 65 -13.06 19.63 9.34
C LEU A 65 -11.94 19.82 10.37
N ALA A 66 -11.09 18.81 10.50
CA ALA A 66 -9.90 18.86 11.32
C ALA A 66 -8.89 19.84 10.71
N GLU A 67 -8.25 20.62 11.57
CA GLU A 67 -7.13 21.49 11.19
C GLU A 67 -5.85 20.66 10.97
N ASP A 68 -4.85 21.23 10.29
CA ASP A 68 -3.60 20.52 9.96
C ASP A 68 -2.89 19.94 11.19
N ALA A 69 -2.92 20.66 12.32
CA ALA A 69 -2.34 20.18 13.58
C ALA A 69 -3.10 18.95 14.12
N GLU A 70 -4.43 18.93 13.99
CA GLU A 70 -5.28 17.81 14.39
C GLU A 70 -5.08 16.60 13.48
N VAL A 71 -4.95 16.83 12.16
CA VAL A 71 -4.61 15.78 11.18
C VAL A 71 -3.24 15.19 11.47
N THR A 72 -2.24 16.04 11.73
CA THR A 72 -0.88 15.59 12.08
C THR A 72 -0.88 14.78 13.36
N THR A 73 -1.64 15.22 14.37
CA THR A 73 -1.82 14.47 15.62
C THR A 73 -2.47 13.12 15.35
N ALA A 74 -3.53 13.07 14.54
CA ALA A 74 -4.21 11.84 14.17
C ALA A 74 -3.27 10.86 13.43
N ILE A 75 -2.46 11.35 12.49
CA ILE A 75 -1.43 10.55 11.81
C ILE A 75 -0.44 9.98 12.83
N GLY A 76 -0.01 10.81 13.79
CA GLY A 76 0.86 10.38 14.88
C GLY A 76 0.22 9.39 15.86
N MET A 77 -1.10 9.18 15.82
CA MET A 77 -1.80 8.16 16.62
C MET A 77 -1.90 6.81 15.90
N MET A 78 -1.62 6.74 14.59
CA MET A 78 -1.68 5.47 13.85
C MET A 78 -0.67 4.46 14.41
N GLY A 79 -1.12 3.23 14.63
CA GLY A 79 -0.31 2.15 15.18
C GLY A 79 -0.10 2.19 16.69
N LYS A 80 -0.67 3.17 17.41
CA LYS A 80 -0.66 3.20 18.86
C LYS A 80 -1.86 2.47 19.47
N THR A 81 -1.81 2.20 20.77
CA THR A 81 -2.77 1.37 21.51
C THR A 81 -3.71 2.15 22.43
N GLU A 82 -3.71 3.48 22.36
CA GLU A 82 -4.65 4.28 23.15
C GLU A 82 -6.08 4.21 22.58
N PRO A 83 -7.13 4.38 23.40
CA PRO A 83 -8.53 4.35 22.95
C PRO A 83 -8.82 5.29 21.77
N GLN A 84 -8.17 6.45 21.73
CA GLN A 84 -8.33 7.42 20.65
C GLN A 84 -7.70 6.94 19.33
N ALA A 85 -6.59 6.20 19.38
CA ALA A 85 -6.00 5.57 18.19
C ALA A 85 -6.95 4.51 17.62
N TYR A 86 -7.56 3.68 18.47
CA TYR A 86 -8.57 2.71 18.04
C TYR A 86 -9.82 3.36 17.45
N ALA A 87 -10.31 4.46 18.04
CA ALA A 87 -11.44 5.20 17.50
C ALA A 87 -11.13 5.78 16.11
N LEU A 88 -9.92 6.31 15.91
CA LEU A 88 -9.46 6.80 14.62
C LEU A 88 -9.36 5.68 13.59
N LEU A 89 -8.78 4.54 13.97
CA LEU A 89 -8.66 3.36 13.10
C LEU A 89 -10.05 2.85 12.68
N ALA A 90 -10.98 2.69 13.64
CA ALA A 90 -12.34 2.24 13.36
C ALA A 90 -13.09 3.23 12.43
N ALA A 91 -12.88 4.53 12.59
CA ALA A 91 -13.45 5.54 11.71
C ALA A 91 -12.87 5.46 10.29
N PHE A 92 -11.57 5.22 10.16
CA PHE A 92 -10.89 5.03 8.88
C PHE A 92 -11.37 3.75 8.17
N GLU A 93 -11.40 2.62 8.86
CA GLU A 93 -11.90 1.34 8.34
C GLU A 93 -13.35 1.45 7.87
N SER A 94 -14.20 2.10 8.67
CA SER A 94 -15.60 2.34 8.33
C SER A 94 -15.76 3.19 7.06
N PHE A 95 -14.89 4.16 6.85
CA PHE A 95 -14.86 4.96 5.64
C PHE A 95 -14.33 4.15 4.45
N LEU A 96 -13.21 3.45 4.62
CA LEU A 96 -12.57 2.65 3.59
C LEU A 96 -13.52 1.56 3.07
N ALA A 97 -14.24 0.86 3.95
CA ALA A 97 -15.22 -0.15 3.58
C ALA A 97 -16.39 0.42 2.75
N LYS A 98 -16.79 1.68 2.99
CA LYS A 98 -17.84 2.34 2.19
C LYS A 98 -17.32 2.74 0.81
N VAL A 99 -16.10 3.24 0.74
CA VAL A 99 -15.48 3.69 -0.51
C VAL A 99 -15.12 2.49 -1.38
N ALA A 100 -14.53 1.44 -0.81
CA ALA A 100 -14.10 0.24 -1.53
C ALA A 100 -15.25 -0.47 -2.26
N LYS A 101 -16.48 -0.44 -1.71
CA LYS A 101 -17.68 -0.98 -2.39
C LYS A 101 -17.96 -0.33 -3.75
N ARG A 102 -17.48 0.90 -3.97
CA ARG A 102 -17.68 1.65 -5.20
C ARG A 102 -16.48 1.57 -6.15
N TRP A 103 -15.40 0.88 -5.77
CA TRP A 103 -14.25 0.71 -6.64
C TRP A 103 -14.61 -0.15 -7.85
N ASP A 104 -14.25 0.36 -9.01
CA ASP A 104 -14.21 -0.41 -10.24
C ASP A 104 -12.88 -1.16 -10.37
N MET A 105 -12.72 -1.90 -11.46
CA MET A 105 -11.50 -2.67 -11.72
C MET A 105 -10.27 -1.79 -11.95
N ALA A 106 -10.45 -0.54 -12.39
CA ALA A 106 -9.35 0.40 -12.60
C ALA A 106 -8.83 0.95 -11.26
N GLN A 107 -9.72 1.33 -10.34
CA GLN A 107 -9.37 1.73 -8.98
C GLN A 107 -8.71 0.57 -8.21
N ALA A 108 -9.30 -0.62 -8.31
CA ALA A 108 -8.74 -1.85 -7.73
C ALA A 108 -7.35 -2.17 -8.30
N SER A 109 -7.08 -1.80 -9.56
CA SER A 109 -5.79 -2.06 -10.21
C SER A 109 -4.61 -1.28 -9.66
N CYS A 110 -4.89 -0.21 -8.93
CA CYS A 110 -3.87 0.59 -8.26
C CYS A 110 -3.40 -0.04 -6.93
N LEU A 111 -4.09 -1.08 -6.45
CA LEU A 111 -3.73 -1.77 -5.21
C LEU A 111 -2.66 -2.82 -5.49
N SER A 112 -1.65 -2.87 -4.62
CA SER A 112 -0.61 -3.88 -4.73
C SER A 112 -1.13 -5.27 -4.38
N VAL A 113 -0.52 -6.32 -4.92
CA VAL A 113 -0.92 -7.70 -4.65
C VAL A 113 -0.75 -8.07 -3.17
N GLU A 114 0.24 -7.49 -2.49
CA GLU A 114 0.45 -7.65 -1.05
C GLU A 114 -0.72 -7.08 -0.25
N PHE A 115 -1.20 -5.89 -0.63
CA PHE A 115 -2.37 -5.28 -0.01
C PHE A 115 -3.63 -6.13 -0.25
N LEU A 116 -3.81 -6.65 -1.46
CA LEU A 116 -4.97 -7.51 -1.78
C LEU A 116 -4.93 -8.83 -1.00
N ILE A 117 -3.76 -9.43 -0.80
CA ILE A 117 -3.60 -10.63 0.04
C ILE A 117 -3.97 -10.33 1.49
N ALA A 118 -3.47 -9.22 2.03
CA ALA A 118 -3.65 -8.89 3.44
C ALA A 118 -5.07 -8.42 3.77
N PHE A 119 -5.68 -7.61 2.90
CA PHE A 119 -6.91 -6.86 3.23
C PHE A 119 -8.00 -6.94 2.16
N GLY A 120 -7.70 -7.44 0.96
CA GLY A 120 -8.61 -7.39 -0.19
C GLY A 120 -9.95 -8.04 0.09
N ALA A 121 -9.93 -9.26 0.64
CA ALA A 121 -11.14 -10.03 0.97
C ALA A 121 -12.00 -9.35 2.06
N GLU A 122 -11.37 -8.68 3.03
CA GLU A 122 -12.05 -7.97 4.11
C GLU A 122 -12.77 -6.70 3.61
N LEU A 123 -12.20 -6.03 2.61
CA LEU A 123 -12.81 -4.85 2.01
C LEU A 123 -14.02 -5.22 1.14
N THR A 124 -13.84 -6.16 0.21
CA THR A 124 -14.93 -6.75 -0.58
C THR A 124 -14.43 -8.00 -1.32
N PRO A 125 -15.27 -9.04 -1.50
CA PRO A 125 -14.88 -10.25 -2.24
C PRO A 125 -14.37 -9.99 -3.67
N ARG A 126 -14.73 -8.84 -4.28
CA ARG A 126 -14.26 -8.45 -5.61
C ARG A 126 -12.78 -8.03 -5.64
N LEU A 127 -12.23 -7.64 -4.50
CA LEU A 127 -10.83 -7.26 -4.33
C LEU A 127 -9.98 -8.43 -3.82
N ASP A 128 -10.51 -9.65 -3.80
CA ASP A 128 -9.71 -10.83 -3.52
C ASP A 128 -8.59 -10.98 -4.56
N VAL A 129 -7.36 -11.27 -4.11
CA VAL A 129 -6.21 -11.50 -4.99
C VAL A 129 -6.48 -12.60 -6.02
N THR A 130 -7.30 -13.60 -5.68
CA THR A 130 -7.75 -14.67 -6.56
C THR A 130 -8.59 -14.12 -7.73
N ALA A 131 -9.48 -13.16 -7.45
CA ALA A 131 -10.26 -12.50 -8.50
C ALA A 131 -9.35 -11.71 -9.44
N ARG A 132 -8.34 -11.02 -8.89
CA ARG A 132 -7.33 -10.28 -9.66
C ARG A 132 -6.54 -11.21 -10.60
N ILE A 133 -6.04 -12.33 -10.07
CA ILE A 133 -5.30 -13.35 -10.85
C ILE A 133 -6.13 -13.91 -12.01
N ARG A 134 -7.45 -14.00 -11.88
CA ARG A 134 -8.30 -14.58 -12.94
C ARG A 134 -8.72 -13.56 -14.01
N THR A 135 -8.74 -12.27 -13.68
CA THR A 135 -9.43 -11.26 -14.48
C THR A 135 -8.50 -10.22 -15.12
N SER A 136 -7.25 -10.13 -14.67
CA SER A 136 -6.29 -9.13 -15.13
C SER A 136 -4.92 -9.77 -15.39
N LYS A 137 -4.15 -9.23 -16.32
CA LYS A 137 -2.75 -9.65 -16.51
C LYS A 137 -1.88 -8.96 -15.46
N LEU A 138 -1.17 -9.76 -14.66
CA LEU A 138 -0.23 -9.26 -13.66
C LEU A 138 1.11 -8.92 -14.30
N SER A 139 1.77 -7.90 -13.75
CA SER A 139 3.13 -7.54 -14.11
C SER A 139 4.14 -8.60 -13.66
N ALA A 140 5.34 -8.58 -14.25
CA ALA A 140 6.42 -9.50 -13.86
C ALA A 140 6.81 -9.36 -12.39
N GLN A 141 6.75 -8.14 -11.84
CA GLN A 141 7.04 -7.88 -10.43
C GLN A 141 5.97 -8.49 -9.51
N GLU A 142 4.69 -8.29 -9.81
CA GLU A 142 3.60 -8.90 -9.03
C GLU A 142 3.68 -10.42 -9.06
N LEU A 143 3.98 -11.02 -10.22
CA LEU A 143 4.18 -12.47 -10.32
C LEU A 143 5.37 -12.96 -9.51
N ALA A 144 6.47 -12.22 -9.50
CA ALA A 144 7.63 -12.54 -8.66
C ALA A 144 7.26 -12.49 -7.17
N THR A 145 6.53 -11.45 -6.73
CA THR A 145 6.02 -11.34 -5.36
C THR A 145 5.14 -12.54 -4.99
N LEU A 146 4.14 -12.86 -5.81
CA LEU A 146 3.18 -13.95 -5.53
C LEU A 146 3.81 -15.34 -5.52
N ARG A 147 4.99 -15.51 -6.13
CA ARG A 147 5.76 -16.78 -6.15
C ARG A 147 6.80 -16.85 -5.03
N ALA A 148 7.10 -15.74 -4.36
CA ALA A 148 8.08 -15.69 -3.29
C ALA A 148 7.42 -15.85 -1.90
N PRO A 149 8.11 -16.45 -0.92
CA PRO A 149 7.67 -16.38 0.47
C PRO A 149 7.63 -14.93 0.99
N PRO A 150 6.68 -14.57 1.88
CA PRO A 150 5.65 -15.45 2.45
C PRO A 150 4.40 -15.58 1.55
N TYR A 151 4.27 -14.75 0.50
CA TYR A 151 3.06 -14.62 -0.33
C TYR A 151 2.68 -15.89 -1.10
N ALA A 152 3.67 -16.71 -1.47
CA ALA A 152 3.45 -18.00 -2.12
C ALA A 152 2.56 -18.95 -1.29
N GLY A 153 2.52 -18.80 0.03
CA GLY A 153 1.67 -19.59 0.92
C GLY A 153 0.22 -19.11 1.01
N PHE A 154 -0.08 -17.92 0.50
CA PHE A 154 -1.42 -17.31 0.55
C PHE A 154 -2.17 -17.39 -0.79
N VAL A 155 -1.52 -17.91 -1.83
CA VAL A 155 -2.08 -18.00 -3.19
C VAL A 155 -1.83 -19.39 -3.77
N ASP A 156 -2.87 -19.97 -4.38
CA ASP A 156 -2.75 -21.23 -5.13
C ASP A 156 -1.82 -21.03 -6.35
N GLN A 157 -0.65 -21.66 -6.30
CA GLN A 157 0.37 -21.55 -7.34
C GLN A 157 -0.03 -22.27 -8.65
N GLY A 158 -0.88 -23.30 -8.57
CA GLY A 158 -1.44 -23.96 -9.74
C GLY A 158 -2.40 -23.03 -10.47
N MET A 159 -3.28 -22.34 -9.73
CA MET A 159 -4.13 -21.30 -10.29
C MET A 159 -3.31 -20.15 -10.88
N LEU A 160 -2.28 -19.67 -10.16
CA LEU A 160 -1.42 -18.60 -10.65
C LEU A 160 -0.76 -18.99 -11.97
N THR A 161 -0.27 -20.23 -12.09
CA THR A 161 0.33 -20.74 -13.34
C THR A 161 -0.71 -20.88 -14.45
N MET A 162 -1.91 -21.36 -14.14
CA MET A 162 -2.98 -21.56 -15.14
C MET A 162 -3.44 -20.24 -15.77
N PHE A 163 -3.59 -19.17 -14.98
CA PHE A 163 -4.13 -17.89 -15.47
C PHE A 163 -3.07 -16.86 -15.84
N GLN A 164 -1.84 -16.99 -15.33
CA GLN A 164 -0.77 -16.00 -15.51
C GLN A 164 0.51 -16.53 -16.14
N GLY A 165 0.64 -17.87 -16.29
CA GLY A 165 1.76 -18.54 -16.93
C GLY A 165 1.97 -18.18 -18.39
#